data_AF-A0A0S7YMF8-F1
#
_entry.id   AF-A0A0S7YMF8-F1
#
_cell.length_a   1.000
_cell.length_b   1.000
_cell.length_c   1.000
_cell.angle_alpha   90.00
_cell.angle_beta   90.00
_cell.angle_gamma   90.00
#
_symmetry.space_group_name_H-M   'P 1'
#
loop_
_entity.id
_entity.type
_entity.pdbx_description
1 polymer ?
#
loop_
_entity_poly.entity_id
_entity_poly.type
_entity_poly.pdbx_seq_one_letter_code
_entity_poly.pdbx_strand_id
1 'polypeptide(L)' 'MAKVKTFTSPLKVFHVKEELESLDAQINQFIEKNNVTKVISVTDTTTTDNTGATIGLIRVVAYE' A
#
# COMPACT_ATOMS: atom_id res chain seq x y z
N MET A 1 16.95 13.47 -2.36
CA MET A 1 16.24 13.55 -1.06
C MET A 1 15.15 12.50 -1.09
N ALA A 2 15.07 11.62 -0.09
CA ALA A 2 14.04 10.59 -0.05
C ALA A 2 12.65 11.21 0.18
N LYS A 3 11.66 10.78 -0.60
CA LYS A 3 10.25 11.13 -0.49
C LYS A 3 9.48 9.91 0.03
N VAL A 4 8.33 10.15 0.63
CA VAL A 4 7.48 9.09 1.19
C VAL A 4 6.05 9.28 0.68
N LYS A 5 5.46 8.18 0.19
CA LYS A 5 4.04 8.12 -0.18
C LYS A 5 3.37 6.96 0.57
N THR A 6 2.26 7.27 1.23
CA THR A 6 1.43 6.29 1.94
C THR A 6 0.18 5.95 1.13
N PHE A 7 -0.18 4.68 1.13
CA PHE A 7 -1.36 4.10 0.54
C PHE A 7 -2.11 3.31 1.62
N THR A 8 -3.44 3.27 1.50
CA THR A 8 -4.31 2.55 2.43
C THR A 8 -5.31 1.73 1.63
N SER A 9 -5.51 0.48 1.99
CA SER A 9 -6.52 -0.39 1.38
C SER A 9 -7.34 -1.10 2.46
N PRO A 10 -8.68 -1.08 2.40
CA PRO A 10 -9.50 -1.93 3.25
C PRO A 10 -9.32 -3.39 2.86
N LEU A 11 -9.31 -4.30 3.84
CA LEU A 11 -9.26 -5.73 3.61
C LEU A 11 -10.62 -6.34 3.94
N LYS A 12 -11.38 -6.68 2.90
CA LYS A 12 -12.68 -7.33 3.06
C LYS A 12 -12.54 -8.84 3.09
N VAL A 13 -13.31 -9.49 3.97
CA VAL A 13 -13.37 -10.95 4.05
C VAL A 13 -13.72 -11.52 2.67
N PHE A 14 -12.99 -12.57 2.26
CA PHE A 14 -13.08 -13.23 0.95
C PHE A 14 -12.68 -12.41 -0.28
N HIS A 15 -12.28 -11.14 -0.15
CA HIS A 15 -11.84 -10.30 -1.28
C HIS A 15 -10.40 -9.80 -1.14
N VAL A 16 -9.67 -10.26 -0.11
CA VAL A 16 -8.31 -9.79 0.22
C VAL A 16 -7.37 -9.80 -0.99
N LYS A 17 -7.40 -10.85 -1.82
CA LYS A 17 -6.54 -10.94 -3.02
C LYS A 17 -6.79 -9.79 -4.00
N GLU A 18 -8.06 -9.51 -4.30
CA GLU A 18 -8.45 -8.42 -5.19
C GLU A 18 -8.04 -7.05 -4.61
N GLU A 19 -8.25 -6.84 -3.31
CA GLU A 19 -7.87 -5.59 -2.63
C GLU A 19 -6.34 -5.37 -2.62
N LEU A 20 -5.55 -6.43 -2.51
CA LEU A 20 -4.08 -6.37 -2.61
C LEU A 20 -3.61 -6.13 -4.05
N GLU A 21 -4.22 -6.80 -5.03
CA GLU A 21 -3.92 -6.58 -6.46
C GLU A 21 -4.25 -5.16 -6.90
N SER A 22 -5.39 -4.62 -6.42
CA SER A 22 -5.78 -3.22 -6.64
C SER A 22 -4.80 -2.23 -6.00
N LEU A 23 -4.35 -2.51 -4.78
CA LEU A 23 -3.34 -1.69 -4.10
C LEU A 23 -2.01 -1.69 -4.86
N ASP A 24 -1.55 -2.84 -5.33
CA ASP A 24 -0.33 -2.96 -6.15
C ASP A 24 -0.46 -2.19 -7.46
N ALA A 25 -1.61 -2.30 -8.14
CA ALA A 25 -1.88 -1.55 -9.36
C ALA A 25 -1.81 -0.03 -9.13
N GLN A 26 -2.39 0.47 -8.03
CA GLN A 26 -2.35 1.89 -7.66
C GLN A 26 -0.92 2.38 -7.41
N ILE A 27 -0.09 1.57 -6.75
CA ILE A 27 1.29 1.93 -6.46
C ILE A 27 2.12 1.95 -7.75
N ASN A 28 1.93 0.97 -8.63
CA ASN A 28 2.62 0.93 -9.92
C ASN A 28 2.24 2.12 -10.80
N GLN A 29 0.95 2.48 -10.86
CA GLN A 29 0.50 3.70 -11.55
C GLN A 29 1.11 4.96 -10.94
N PHE A 30 1.27 5.03 -9.62
CA PHE A 30 1.94 6.15 -8.97
C PHE A 30 3.42 6.24 -9.36
N ILE A 31 4.15 5.11 -9.35
CA ILE A 31 5.57 5.05 -9.73
C ILE A 31 5.76 5.53 -11.16
N GLU A 32 4.95 5.03 -12.09
CA GLU A 32 5.01 5.39 -13.51
C GLU A 32 4.65 6.87 -13.73
N LYS A 33 3.50 7.32 -13.22
CA LYS A 33 3.02 8.71 -13.42
C LYS A 33 3.98 9.76 -12.87
N ASN A 34 4.71 9.44 -11.80
CA ASN A 34 5.65 10.37 -11.17
C ASN A 34 7.09 10.17 -11.63
N ASN A 35 7.35 9.29 -12.60
CA ASN A 35 8.69 8.93 -13.07
C ASN A 35 9.64 8.60 -11.92
N VAL A 36 9.15 7.81 -10.95
CA VAL A 36 9.96 7.38 -9.81
C VAL A 36 11.07 6.47 -10.33
N THR A 37 12.31 6.89 -10.16
CA THR A 37 13.48 6.19 -10.73
C THR A 37 14.05 5.14 -9.79
N LYS A 38 13.78 5.27 -8.49
CA LYS A 38 14.31 4.38 -7.46
C LYS A 38 13.33 4.26 -6.30
N VAL A 39 12.88 3.04 -6.05
CA VAL A 39 12.19 2.67 -4.80
C VAL A 39 13.26 2.29 -3.79
N ILE A 40 13.28 2.97 -2.66
CA ILE A 40 14.21 2.71 -1.54
C ILE A 40 13.67 1.59 -0.68
N SER A 41 12.39 1.66 -0.31
CA SER A 41 11.73 0.63 0.50
C SER A 41 10.22 0.64 0.30
N VAL A 42 9.63 -0.52 0.60
CA VAL A 42 8.18 -0.71 0.73
C VAL A 42 7.94 -1.37 2.08
N THR A 43 7.01 -0.85 2.87
CA THR A 43 6.71 -1.37 4.22
C THR A 43 5.22 -1.37 4.47
N ASP A 44 4.76 -2.44 5.10
CA ASP A 44 3.35 -2.69 5.38
C ASP A 44 3.06 -2.73 6.88
N THR A 45 1.88 -2.25 7.24
CA THR A 45 1.30 -2.49 8.57
C THR A 45 -0.20 -2.70 8.47
N THR A 46 -0.71 -3.65 9.24
CA THR A 46 -2.15 -3.96 9.29
C THR A 46 -2.86 -3.07 10.30
N THR A 47 -4.08 -2.67 9.97
CA THR A 47 -5.01 -2.05 10.92
C THR A 47 -6.00 -3.08 11.44
N THR A 48 -6.37 -2.95 12.71
CA THR A 48 -7.31 -3.86 13.37
C THR A 48 -8.56 -3.09 13.82
N ASP A 49 -9.69 -3.78 13.86
CA ASP A 49 -10.89 -3.27 14.52
C ASP A 49 -10.87 -3.53 16.04
N ASN A 50 -11.98 -3.22 16.71
CA ASN A 50 -12.15 -3.41 18.16
C ASN A 50 -12.21 -4.89 18.58
N THR A 51 -12.28 -5.84 17.65
CA THR A 51 -12.23 -7.28 17.91
C THR A 51 -10.83 -7.87 17.73
N GLY A 52 -9.88 -7.07 17.23
CA GLY A 52 -8.55 -7.51 16.84
C GLY A 52 -8.50 -8.12 15.44
N ALA A 53 -9.59 -8.08 14.67
CA ALA A 53 -9.60 -8.55 13.30
C ALA A 53 -8.86 -7.57 12.40
N THR A 54 -7.99 -8.07 11.52
CA THR A 54 -7.34 -7.26 10.49
C THR A 54 -8.36 -6.78 9.46
N ILE A 55 -8.52 -5.47 9.32
CA ILE A 55 -9.53 -4.84 8.45
C ILE A 55 -8.94 -3.95 7.36
N GLY A 56 -7.63 -3.76 7.34
CA GLY A 56 -6.99 -2.90 6.36
C GLY A 56 -5.47 -3.02 6.37
N LEU A 57 -4.86 -2.56 5.29
CA LEU A 57 -3.43 -2.49 5.09
C LEU A 57 -3.01 -1.05 4.81
N ILE A 58 -1.98 -0.59 5.51
CA ILE A 58 -1.28 0.65 5.19
C ILE A 58 0.06 0.25 4.58
N ARG A 59 0.33 0.71 3.35
CA ARG A 59 1.59 0.51 2.64
C ARG A 59 2.31 1.83 2.43
N VAL A 60 3.56 1.88 2.82
CA VAL A 60 4.42 3.06 2.69
C VAL A 60 5.51 2.78 1.68
N VAL A 61 5.69 3.67 0.71
CA VAL A 61 6.73 3.62 -0.30
C VAL A 61 7.68 4.79 -0.10
N ALA A 62 8.95 4.50 0.21
CA ALA A 62 10.03 5.48 0.21
C ALA A 62 10.75 5.45 -1.14
N TYR A 63 10.98 6.61 -1.75
CA TYR A 63 11.49 6.71 -3.12
C TYR A 63 12.32 7.97 -3.37
N GLU A 64 13.04 8.01 -4.50
CA GLU A 64 13.79 9.18 -4.99
C GLU A 64 13.13 9.82 -6.22
#